data_AF-A0AAU5L9R4-F1
#
_entry.id   AF-A0AAU5L9R4-F1
#
_cell.length_a   1.000
_cell.length_b   1.000
_cell.length_c   1.000
_cell.angle_alpha   90.00
_cell.angle_beta   90.00
_cell.angle_gamma   90.00
#
_symmetry.space_group_name_H-M   'P 1'
#
loop_
_entity.id
_entity.type
_entity.pdbx_description
1 polymer ?
#
loop_
_entity_poly.entity_id
_entity_poly.type
_entity_poly.pdbx_seq_one_letter_code
_entity_poly.pdbx_strand_id
1 'polypeptide(L)'
;MRCYKRARAGRPPVDKELDRYAQPDGHGQYGILDDDGQTVLCHECGRRYRSLGAHVFRAHGTTADEYKAAHGLARSRGLASSALREALAARSAQQVGTPAWKRFEAARDPQAAADARTFPPSPAEARRAQVETATLNSRRARRPVVRTCPECGVQWCPLPGGYTRTTCRAPECVRAHAAEATRARARRQEEAIRPLTDDERESLRRLTGSDLMALVRRLLDEGMRQRTLAGAAGISEAGLSRFLSGHRVPGTDRSRPAPTATI
;
A
#
# COMPACT_ATOMS: atom_id res chain seq x y z
N MET A 1 32.26 12.63 -0.95
CA MET A 1 32.46 11.65 -2.07
C MET A 1 31.14 11.24 -2.73
N ARG A 2 30.38 12.15 -3.36
CA ARG A 2 29.14 11.83 -4.10
C ARG A 2 29.15 12.28 -5.58
N CYS A 3 30.15 13.04 -6.01
CA CYS A 3 30.26 13.61 -7.35
C CYS A 3 30.64 12.59 -8.44
N TYR A 4 31.62 11.69 -8.18
CA TYR A 4 32.15 10.80 -9.22
C TYR A 4 31.15 9.75 -9.74
N LYS A 5 30.27 9.21 -8.89
CA LYS A 5 29.24 8.23 -9.31
C LYS A 5 28.16 8.86 -10.20
N ARG A 6 27.84 10.15 -10.01
CA ARG A 6 26.85 10.87 -10.83
C ARG A 6 27.39 11.16 -12.22
N ALA A 7 28.64 11.61 -12.29
CA ALA A 7 29.34 11.86 -13.54
C ALA A 7 29.42 10.59 -14.41
N ARG A 8 29.76 9.43 -13.81
CA ARG A 8 29.77 8.13 -14.52
C ARG A 8 28.39 7.69 -15.04
N ALA A 9 27.31 8.17 -14.43
CA ALA A 9 25.93 7.89 -14.84
C ALA A 9 25.37 8.94 -15.83
N GLY A 10 26.20 9.85 -16.35
CA GLY A 10 25.78 10.91 -17.27
C GLY A 10 24.89 11.98 -16.64
N ARG A 11 24.85 12.07 -15.30
CA ARG A 11 24.10 13.10 -14.57
C ARG A 11 25.05 14.24 -14.16
N PRO A 12 24.59 15.50 -14.18
CA PRO A 12 25.40 16.62 -13.73
C PRO A 12 25.88 16.39 -12.28
N PRO A 13 27.10 16.84 -11.95
CA PRO A 13 27.75 16.57 -10.67
C PRO A 13 27.00 17.22 -9.49
N VAL A 14 26.35 18.36 -9.72
CA VAL A 14 25.45 19.05 -8.78
C VAL A 14 24.01 19.04 -9.32
N ASP A 15 23.03 19.26 -8.45
CA ASP A 15 21.64 19.40 -8.88
C ASP A 15 21.48 20.72 -9.66
N LYS A 16 20.67 20.73 -10.72
CA LYS A 16 20.50 21.91 -11.60
C LYS A 16 20.06 23.18 -10.85
N GLU A 17 19.42 23.02 -9.70
CA GLU A 17 19.00 24.14 -8.84
C GLU A 17 20.20 24.79 -8.11
N LEU A 18 21.22 23.99 -7.75
CA LEU A 18 22.47 24.49 -7.18
C LEU A 18 23.32 25.24 -8.22
N ASP A 19 23.21 24.89 -9.51
CA ASP A 19 23.87 25.64 -10.60
C ASP A 19 23.38 27.08 -10.71
N ARG A 20 22.13 27.35 -10.28
CA ARG A 20 21.55 28.70 -10.27
C ARG A 20 21.93 29.52 -9.05
N TYR A 21 22.43 28.91 -7.99
CA TYR A 21 22.78 29.64 -6.76
C TYR A 21 23.80 30.74 -7.03
N ALA A 22 23.58 31.92 -6.47
CA ALA A 22 24.40 33.13 -6.67
C ALA A 22 24.43 33.70 -8.11
N GLN A 23 23.65 33.14 -9.04
CA GLN A 23 23.48 33.74 -10.37
C GLN A 23 22.61 35.00 -10.28
N PRO A 24 22.75 35.95 -11.23
CA PRO A 24 21.87 37.12 -11.29
C PRO A 24 20.39 36.73 -11.38
N ASP A 25 19.57 37.38 -10.56
CA ASP A 25 18.14 37.12 -10.44
C ASP A 25 17.38 38.44 -10.25
N GLY A 26 16.88 38.99 -11.36
CA GLY A 26 16.33 40.34 -11.40
C GLY A 26 17.38 41.37 -10.97
N HIS A 27 17.10 42.09 -9.89
CA HIS A 27 18.02 43.04 -9.29
C HIS A 27 18.96 42.44 -8.23
N GLY A 28 18.78 41.17 -7.86
CA GLY A 28 19.57 40.47 -6.83
C GLY A 28 20.28 39.23 -7.33
N GLN A 29 20.52 38.28 -6.43
CA GLN A 29 21.14 36.99 -6.71
C GLN A 29 20.24 35.83 -6.26
N TYR A 30 20.12 34.80 -7.09
CA TYR A 30 19.26 33.66 -6.79
C TYR A 30 19.75 32.92 -5.54
N GLY A 31 18.85 32.72 -4.58
CA GLY A 31 19.14 32.06 -3.30
C GLY A 31 19.89 32.92 -2.28
N ILE A 32 20.21 34.18 -2.59
CA ILE A 32 20.90 35.10 -1.68
C ILE A 32 20.04 36.35 -1.49
N LEU A 33 19.71 36.64 -0.24
CA LEU A 33 19.01 37.87 0.13
C LEU A 33 20.04 38.94 0.51
N ASP A 34 20.15 39.99 -0.29
CA ASP A 34 21.01 41.15 -0.01
C ASP A 34 20.41 41.99 1.12
N ASP A 35 21.01 41.90 2.30
CA ASP A 35 20.70 42.65 3.51
C ASP A 35 21.94 43.45 3.92
N ASP A 36 21.83 44.78 3.91
CA ASP A 36 22.92 45.68 4.33
C ASP A 36 22.95 45.92 5.86
N GLY A 37 22.08 45.23 6.59
CA GLY A 37 21.88 45.38 8.02
C GLY A 37 20.70 46.29 8.36
N GLN A 38 20.43 47.32 7.56
CA GLN A 38 19.32 48.26 7.77
C GLN A 38 18.16 48.03 6.81
N THR A 39 18.44 47.61 5.58
CA THR A 39 17.49 47.41 4.52
C THR A 39 17.87 46.23 3.64
N VAL A 40 16.85 45.64 3.02
CA VAL A 40 16.94 44.46 2.18
C VAL A 40 16.53 44.83 0.77
N LEU A 41 17.29 44.37 -0.23
CA LEU A 41 16.99 44.57 -1.64
C LEU A 41 15.79 43.74 -2.09
N CYS A 42 14.86 44.36 -2.82
CA CYS A 42 13.82 43.65 -3.57
C CYS A 42 14.38 43.20 -4.93
N HIS A 43 14.28 41.90 -5.24
CA HIS A 43 14.77 41.33 -6.49
C HIS A 43 13.90 41.72 -7.69
N GLU A 44 12.62 42.06 -7.48
CA GLU A 44 11.70 42.45 -8.55
C GLU A 44 11.84 43.92 -8.97
N CYS A 45 12.08 44.84 -8.03
CA CYS A 45 12.10 46.29 -8.31
C CYS A 45 13.42 47.01 -7.98
N GLY A 46 14.38 46.32 -7.37
CA GLY A 46 15.71 46.87 -7.06
C GLY A 46 15.74 47.92 -5.96
N ARG A 47 14.62 48.21 -5.31
CA ARG A 47 14.54 49.13 -4.17
C ARG A 47 14.82 48.40 -2.85
N ARG A 48 15.31 49.13 -1.84
CA ARG A 48 15.65 48.57 -0.52
C ARG A 48 14.60 48.91 0.53
N TYR A 49 14.27 47.94 1.38
CA TYR A 49 13.21 48.06 2.40
C TYR A 49 13.59 47.42 3.73
N ARG A 50 13.10 47.97 4.84
CA ARG A 50 13.24 47.34 6.17
C ARG A 50 12.43 46.05 6.30
N SER A 51 11.23 46.05 5.72
CA SER A 51 10.31 44.90 5.66
C SER A 51 9.99 44.60 4.21
N LEU A 52 10.74 43.69 3.62
CA LEU A 52 10.56 43.26 2.24
C LEU A 52 9.25 42.48 2.09
N GLY A 53 8.90 41.62 3.05
CA GLY A 53 7.66 40.83 2.98
C GLY A 53 6.39 41.70 2.87
N ALA A 54 6.32 42.81 3.61
CA ALA A 54 5.20 43.75 3.51
C ALA A 54 5.20 44.53 2.19
N HIS A 55 6.38 44.87 1.66
CA HIS A 55 6.52 45.54 0.38
C HIS A 55 6.05 44.62 -0.76
N VAL A 56 6.55 43.40 -0.81
CA VAL A 56 6.26 42.43 -1.88
C VAL A 56 4.76 42.14 -1.98
N PHE A 57 4.09 41.91 -0.85
CA PHE A 57 2.64 41.75 -0.84
C PHE A 57 1.87 42.96 -1.39
N ARG A 58 2.29 44.19 -1.03
CA ARG A 58 1.58 45.42 -1.40
C ARG A 58 1.90 45.92 -2.82
N ALA A 59 3.14 45.76 -3.26
CA ALA A 59 3.62 46.29 -4.53
C ALA A 59 3.58 45.26 -5.67
N HIS A 60 3.76 43.98 -5.35
CA HIS A 60 3.89 42.89 -6.31
C HIS A 60 2.75 41.87 -6.20
N GLY A 61 1.92 41.95 -5.16
CA GLY A 61 0.77 41.05 -4.98
C GLY A 61 1.16 39.59 -4.68
N THR A 62 2.44 39.31 -4.46
CA THR A 62 2.95 37.96 -4.17
C THR A 62 3.09 37.75 -2.67
N THR A 63 2.84 36.51 -2.23
CA THR A 63 3.06 36.14 -0.83
C THR A 63 4.55 35.98 -0.53
N ALA A 64 4.92 36.04 0.75
CA ALA A 64 6.31 35.85 1.16
C ALA A 64 6.88 34.48 0.76
N ASP A 65 6.04 33.43 0.74
CA ASP A 65 6.47 32.08 0.39
C ASP A 65 6.63 31.90 -1.12
N GLU A 66 5.75 32.49 -1.92
CA GLU A 66 5.88 32.53 -3.39
C GLU A 66 7.14 33.31 -3.79
N TYR A 67 7.37 34.47 -3.19
CA TYR A 67 8.57 35.28 -3.45
C TYR A 67 9.85 34.50 -3.12
N LYS A 68 9.89 33.82 -1.97
CA LYS A 68 11.04 32.97 -1.60
C LYS A 68 11.25 31.83 -2.59
N ALA A 69 10.18 31.16 -3.00
CA ALA A 69 10.27 30.07 -3.97
C ALA A 69 10.76 30.57 -5.34
N ALA A 70 10.24 31.70 -5.82
CA ALA A 70 10.62 32.32 -7.09
C ALA A 70 12.11 32.69 -7.13
N HIS A 71 12.64 33.22 -6.04
CA HIS A 71 14.02 33.69 -5.93
C HIS A 71 14.98 32.71 -5.24
N GLY A 72 14.56 31.46 -5.04
CA GLY A 72 15.41 30.39 -4.47
C GLY A 72 15.81 30.59 -3.01
N LEU A 73 15.13 31.49 -2.28
CA LEU A 73 15.41 31.77 -0.88
C LEU A 73 14.89 30.64 0.02
N ALA A 74 15.65 30.31 1.06
CA ALA A 74 15.21 29.32 2.04
C ALA A 74 13.88 29.73 2.69
N ARG A 75 12.93 28.80 2.84
CA ARG A 75 11.63 29.08 3.47
C ARG A 75 11.75 29.70 4.87
N SER A 76 12.76 29.26 5.63
CA SER A 76 13.10 29.78 6.97
C SER A 76 13.74 31.17 6.96
N ARG A 77 14.18 31.69 5.81
CA ARG A 77 14.79 33.02 5.72
C ARG A 77 13.70 34.08 5.91
N GLY A 78 13.89 34.98 6.87
CA GLY A 78 13.01 36.13 7.07
C GLY A 78 13.22 37.19 5.98
N LEU A 79 12.13 37.80 5.51
CA LEU A 79 12.15 38.91 4.55
C LEU A 79 12.14 40.27 5.27
N ALA A 80 12.98 40.39 6.30
CA ALA A 80 13.13 41.60 7.10
C ALA A 80 14.62 41.88 7.33
N SER A 81 15.00 43.15 7.29
CA SER A 81 16.37 43.60 7.58
C SER A 81 16.83 43.14 8.94
N SER A 82 18.13 42.91 9.10
CA SER A 82 18.71 42.48 10.38
C SER A 82 18.36 43.42 11.53
N ALA A 83 18.49 44.75 11.35
CA ALA A 83 18.12 45.73 12.37
C ALA A 83 16.64 45.67 12.76
N LEU A 84 15.72 45.46 11.81
CA LEU A 84 14.31 45.27 12.13
C LEU A 84 14.08 43.97 12.91
N ARG A 85 14.74 42.87 12.53
CA ARG A 85 14.64 41.58 13.25
C ARG A 85 15.14 41.71 14.69
N GLU A 86 16.25 42.41 14.89
CA GLU A 86 16.82 42.69 16.21
C GLU A 86 15.89 43.56 17.06
N ALA A 87 15.35 44.65 16.49
CA ALA A 87 14.42 45.51 17.20
C ALA A 87 13.13 44.79 17.62
N LEU A 88 12.60 43.92 16.73
CA LEU A 88 11.45 43.08 17.05
C LEU A 88 11.79 42.05 18.13
N ALA A 89 12.95 41.40 18.05
CA ALA A 89 13.40 40.46 19.08
C ALA A 89 13.56 41.12 20.45
N ALA A 90 14.18 42.31 20.50
CA ALA A 90 14.32 43.09 21.73
C ALA A 90 12.96 43.48 22.33
N ARG A 91 12.01 43.92 21.48
CA ARG A 91 10.65 44.22 21.91
C ARG A 91 9.93 42.98 22.44
N SER A 92 10.07 41.84 21.78
CA SER A 92 9.49 40.57 22.26
C SER A 92 10.07 40.15 23.60
N ALA A 93 11.39 40.31 23.80
CA ALA A 93 12.04 39.99 25.08
C ALA A 93 11.50 40.85 26.24
N GLN A 94 11.19 42.13 26.00
CA GLN A 94 10.59 43.02 27.00
C GLN A 94 9.15 42.61 27.40
N GLN A 95 8.45 41.84 26.57
CA GLN A 95 7.10 41.37 26.88
C GLN A 95 7.09 40.13 27.77
N VAL A 96 8.22 39.40 27.89
CA VAL A 96 8.31 38.18 28.67
C VAL A 96 7.97 38.46 30.14
N GLY A 97 7.06 37.66 30.70
CA GLY A 97 6.61 37.80 32.09
C GLY A 97 5.44 38.78 32.31
N THR A 98 5.07 39.58 31.32
CA THR A 98 3.86 40.43 31.39
C THR A 98 2.58 39.59 31.49
N PRO A 99 1.47 40.13 32.02
CA PRO A 99 0.19 39.42 32.03
C PRO A 99 -0.31 39.02 30.63
N ALA A 100 0.00 39.83 29.61
CA ALA A 100 -0.32 39.50 28.22
C ALA A 100 0.48 38.28 27.74
N TRP A 101 1.78 38.21 28.07
CA TRP A 101 2.63 37.07 27.73
C TRP A 101 2.20 35.78 28.42
N LYS A 102 1.82 35.84 29.70
CA LYS A 102 1.29 34.67 30.42
C LYS A 102 0.00 34.11 29.78
N ARG A 103 -0.88 34.99 29.31
CA ARG A 103 -2.09 34.57 28.55
C ARG A 103 -1.71 33.92 27.22
N PHE A 104 -0.71 34.46 26.52
CA PHE A 104 -0.19 33.85 25.30
C PHE A 104 0.43 32.47 25.55
N GLU A 105 1.22 32.30 26.61
CA GLU A 105 1.78 31.00 27.00
C GLU A 105 0.70 29.99 27.36
N ALA A 106 -0.32 30.39 28.13
CA ALA A 106 -1.43 29.51 28.49
C ALA A 106 -2.26 29.07 27.27
N ALA A 107 -2.37 29.91 26.24
CA ALA A 107 -3.07 29.59 25.00
C ALA A 107 -2.20 28.79 24.00
N ARG A 108 -0.91 28.59 24.27
CA ARG A 108 0.00 27.90 23.36
C ARG A 108 -0.19 26.38 23.44
N ASP A 109 -0.49 25.76 22.30
CA ASP A 109 -0.52 24.30 22.14
C ASP A 109 0.79 23.81 21.50
N PRO A 110 1.71 23.16 22.27
CA PRO A 110 2.96 22.65 21.73
C PRO A 110 2.77 21.47 20.77
N GLN A 111 1.73 20.66 20.97
CA GLN A 111 1.49 19.45 20.18
C GLN A 111 0.97 19.82 18.79
N ALA A 112 -0.03 20.70 18.71
CA ALA A 112 -0.51 21.22 17.43
C ALA A 112 0.61 21.90 16.62
N ALA A 113 1.52 22.60 17.30
CA ALA A 113 2.69 23.22 16.64
C ALA A 113 3.71 22.18 16.13
N ALA A 114 3.88 21.05 16.80
CA ALA A 114 4.71 19.94 16.33
C ALA A 114 4.07 19.23 15.15
N ASP A 115 2.77 18.95 15.24
CA ASP A 115 2.00 18.28 14.19
C ASP A 115 2.00 19.09 12.88
N ALA A 116 1.90 20.43 12.98
CA ALA A 116 2.02 21.32 11.83
C ALA A 116 3.42 21.33 11.18
N ARG A 117 4.47 20.90 11.89
CA ARG A 117 5.85 20.80 11.36
C ARG A 117 6.17 19.43 10.79
N THR A 118 5.37 18.41 11.08
CA THR A 118 5.50 17.09 10.45
C THR A 118 5.08 17.19 8.99
N PHE A 119 6.05 17.51 8.14
CA PHE A 119 5.94 17.23 6.73
C PHE A 119 5.92 15.71 6.53
N PRO A 120 5.16 15.19 5.55
CA PRO A 120 5.29 13.79 5.17
C PRO A 120 6.77 13.53 4.82
N PRO A 121 7.34 12.39 5.26
CA PRO A 121 8.75 12.10 5.03
C PRO A 121 9.04 12.16 3.54
N SER A 122 10.16 12.80 3.17
CA SER A 122 10.57 12.83 1.78
C SER A 122 10.72 11.40 1.24
N PRO A 123 10.55 11.15 -0.07
CA PRO A 123 10.74 9.82 -0.64
C PRO A 123 12.11 9.20 -0.29
N ALA A 124 13.14 10.02 -0.11
CA ALA A 124 14.48 9.59 0.29
C ALA A 124 14.58 9.16 1.76
N GLU A 125 13.79 9.76 2.66
CA GLU A 125 13.70 9.38 4.08
C GLU A 125 12.87 8.12 4.24
N ALA A 126 11.71 8.04 3.58
CA ALA A 126 10.90 6.83 3.54
C ALA A 126 11.70 5.63 3.00
N ARG A 127 12.50 5.85 1.95
CA ARG A 127 13.38 4.81 1.40
C ARG A 127 14.48 4.41 2.38
N ARG A 128 15.11 5.36 3.09
CA ARG A 128 16.13 5.06 4.10
C ARG A 128 15.57 4.25 5.26
N ALA A 129 14.41 4.65 5.79
CA ALA A 129 13.70 3.90 6.82
C ALA A 129 13.39 2.47 6.34
N GLN A 130 12.87 2.30 5.13
CA GLN A 130 12.68 0.96 4.54
C GLN A 130 13.97 0.14 4.45
N VAL A 131 15.09 0.73 4.01
CA VAL A 131 16.39 0.03 3.95
C VAL A 131 16.88 -0.35 5.34
N GLU A 132 16.70 0.51 6.33
CA GLU A 132 17.08 0.24 7.71
C GLU A 132 16.24 -0.89 8.31
N THR A 133 14.91 -0.85 8.13
CA THR A 133 14.02 -1.95 8.51
C THR A 133 14.38 -3.24 7.79
N ALA A 134 14.65 -3.20 6.48
CA ALA A 134 15.11 -4.36 5.71
C ALA A 134 16.45 -4.90 6.21
N THR A 135 17.38 -4.03 6.62
CA THR A 135 18.67 -4.41 7.19
C THR A 135 18.50 -5.08 8.54
N LEU A 136 17.67 -4.53 9.44
CA LEU A 136 17.34 -5.12 10.73
C LEU A 136 16.63 -6.47 10.56
N ASN A 137 15.67 -6.55 9.65
CA ASN A 137 14.99 -7.80 9.29
C ASN A 137 15.97 -8.82 8.72
N SER A 138 16.91 -8.40 7.86
CA SER A 138 17.93 -9.29 7.31
C SER A 138 18.90 -9.79 8.39
N ARG A 139 19.26 -8.97 9.38
CA ARG A 139 20.08 -9.39 10.52
C ARG A 139 19.34 -10.41 11.40
N ARG A 140 18.03 -10.26 11.59
CA ARG A 140 17.18 -11.24 12.29
C ARG A 140 16.93 -12.52 11.47
N ALA A 141 16.78 -12.41 10.15
CA ALA A 141 16.43 -13.50 9.25
C ALA A 141 17.64 -14.37 8.79
N ARG A 142 18.88 -13.97 9.11
CA ARG A 142 20.10 -14.77 8.87
C ARG A 142 20.28 -15.93 9.85
N ARG A 143 19.22 -16.36 10.56
CA ARG A 143 19.25 -17.65 11.25
C ARG A 143 19.04 -18.76 10.21
N PRO A 144 19.97 -19.71 10.03
CA PRO A 144 19.73 -20.85 9.17
C PRO A 144 18.51 -21.60 9.70
N VAL A 145 17.40 -21.55 8.95
CA VAL A 145 16.18 -22.30 9.32
C VAL A 145 16.43 -23.75 8.95
N VAL A 146 16.97 -24.53 9.88
CA VAL A 146 17.03 -25.98 9.72
C VAL A 146 15.60 -26.50 9.80
N ARG A 147 15.12 -27.12 8.72
CA ARG A 147 13.83 -27.80 8.68
C ARG A 147 14.03 -29.30 8.75
N THR A 148 13.01 -30.01 9.20
CA THR A 148 12.96 -31.47 9.18
C THR A 148 12.01 -31.90 8.06
N CYS A 149 12.45 -32.82 7.20
CA CYS A 149 11.60 -33.39 6.17
C CYS A 149 10.47 -34.22 6.82
N PRO A 150 9.19 -33.98 6.48
CA PRO A 150 8.07 -34.73 7.07
C PRO A 150 8.04 -36.20 6.65
N GLU A 151 8.66 -36.54 5.51
CA GLU A 151 8.61 -37.91 4.96
C GLU A 151 9.74 -38.81 5.46
N CYS A 152 10.95 -38.26 5.64
CA CYS A 152 12.13 -39.05 6.00
C CYS A 152 12.87 -38.56 7.26
N GLY A 153 12.43 -37.46 7.86
CA GLY A 153 13.03 -36.94 9.09
C GLY A 153 14.40 -36.27 8.92
N VAL A 154 14.98 -36.25 7.71
CA VAL A 154 16.29 -35.62 7.50
C VAL A 154 16.22 -34.12 7.75
N GLN A 155 17.24 -33.58 8.41
CA GLN A 155 17.38 -32.15 8.61
C GLN A 155 18.06 -31.50 7.40
N TRP A 156 17.56 -30.34 6.97
CA TRP A 156 18.14 -29.59 5.87
C TRP A 156 17.97 -28.09 6.04
N CYS A 157 18.85 -27.32 5.40
CA CYS A 157 18.75 -25.86 5.33
C CYS A 157 18.24 -25.46 3.93
N PRO A 158 17.10 -24.77 3.80
CA PRO A 158 16.71 -24.12 2.56
C PRO A 158 17.65 -22.93 2.34
N LEU A 159 18.65 -23.12 1.48
CA LEU A 159 19.48 -22.04 0.96
C LEU A 159 18.60 -20.91 0.36
N PRO A 160 19.14 -19.69 0.21
CA PRO A 160 18.40 -18.54 -0.33
C PRO A 160 17.70 -18.91 -1.65
N GLY A 161 16.37 -18.75 -1.68
CA GLY A 161 15.52 -19.15 -2.81
C GLY A 161 14.73 -20.46 -2.61
N GLY A 162 15.00 -21.20 -1.53
CA GLY A 162 14.32 -22.46 -1.19
C GLY A 162 13.26 -22.36 -0.10
N TYR A 163 12.87 -21.18 0.39
CA TYR A 163 12.04 -21.04 1.61
C TYR A 163 10.63 -21.66 1.52
N THR A 164 10.14 -21.92 0.32
CA THR A 164 8.81 -22.50 0.06
C THR A 164 8.79 -24.03 0.10
N ARG A 165 9.95 -24.68 0.11
CA ARG A 165 10.03 -26.13 -0.04
C ARG A 165 9.82 -26.86 1.29
N THR A 166 9.08 -27.97 1.24
CA THR A 166 8.60 -28.70 2.43
C THR A 166 9.36 -30.00 2.73
N THR A 167 9.93 -30.68 1.72
CA THR A 167 10.49 -32.05 1.86
C THR A 167 12.01 -32.09 2.03
N CYS A 168 12.78 -33.00 1.45
CA CYS A 168 14.26 -32.92 1.41
C CYS A 168 14.81 -32.91 -0.04
N ARG A 169 13.90 -32.87 -1.03
CA ARG A 169 14.17 -33.01 -2.48
C ARG A 169 14.58 -34.41 -2.94
N ALA A 170 14.75 -35.37 -2.03
CA ALA A 170 14.83 -36.77 -2.45
C ALA A 170 13.57 -37.12 -3.27
N PRO A 171 13.70 -37.72 -4.47
CA PRO A 171 12.57 -37.94 -5.38
C PRO A 171 11.40 -38.69 -4.72
N GLU A 172 11.70 -39.64 -3.85
CA GLU A 172 10.74 -40.39 -3.06
C GLU A 172 9.95 -39.50 -2.08
N CYS A 173 10.61 -38.61 -1.34
CA CYS A 173 9.92 -37.71 -0.42
C CYS A 173 9.08 -36.67 -1.16
N VAL A 174 9.53 -36.19 -2.33
CA VAL A 174 8.73 -35.28 -3.15
C VAL A 174 7.45 -35.96 -3.64
N ARG A 175 7.55 -37.20 -4.13
CA ARG A 175 6.40 -37.97 -4.60
C ARG A 175 5.45 -38.34 -3.45
N ALA A 176 5.97 -38.79 -2.31
CA ALA A 176 5.18 -39.14 -1.13
C ALA A 176 4.38 -37.93 -0.62
N HIS A 177 5.04 -36.78 -0.48
CA HIS A 177 4.40 -35.56 -0.02
C HIS A 177 3.33 -35.04 -1.00
N ALA A 178 3.60 -35.13 -2.31
CA ALA A 178 2.62 -34.76 -3.34
C ALA A 178 1.40 -35.70 -3.33
N ALA A 179 1.61 -37.01 -3.15
CA ALA A 179 0.54 -37.99 -3.02
C ALA A 179 -0.31 -37.72 -1.78
N GLU A 180 0.31 -37.44 -0.62
CA GLU A 180 -0.40 -37.14 0.60
C GLU A 180 -1.16 -35.81 0.53
N ALA A 181 -0.57 -34.78 -0.07
CA ALA A 181 -1.26 -33.51 -0.33
C ALA A 181 -2.49 -33.70 -1.24
N THR A 182 -2.40 -34.59 -2.23
CA THR A 182 -3.52 -34.94 -3.12
C THR A 182 -4.62 -35.66 -2.34
N ARG A 183 -4.28 -36.65 -1.51
CA ARG A 183 -5.24 -37.36 -0.65
C ARG A 183 -5.90 -36.42 0.36
N ALA A 184 -5.11 -35.55 1.01
CA ALA A 184 -5.63 -34.58 1.96
C ALA A 184 -6.58 -33.56 1.30
N ARG A 185 -6.31 -33.16 0.04
CA ARG A 185 -7.24 -32.34 -0.74
C ARG A 185 -8.52 -33.11 -1.05
N ALA A 186 -8.43 -34.37 -1.46
CA ALA A 186 -9.60 -35.22 -1.70
C ALA A 186 -10.45 -35.40 -0.43
N ARG A 187 -9.84 -35.66 0.73
CA ARG A 187 -10.52 -35.76 2.03
C ARG A 187 -11.21 -34.45 2.41
N ARG A 188 -10.54 -33.30 2.35
CA ARG A 188 -11.19 -31.99 2.59
C ARG A 188 -12.32 -31.72 1.62
N GLN A 189 -12.12 -32.11 0.36
CA GLN A 189 -13.10 -31.96 -0.69
C GLN A 189 -14.31 -32.88 -0.47
N GLU A 190 -14.14 -34.02 0.18
CA GLU A 190 -15.19 -34.95 0.59
C GLU A 190 -15.91 -34.48 1.87
N GLU A 191 -15.14 -34.10 2.90
CA GLU A 191 -15.65 -33.52 4.17
C GLU A 191 -16.44 -32.22 3.95
N ALA A 192 -16.09 -31.41 2.94
CA ALA A 192 -16.81 -30.20 2.59
C ALA A 192 -18.15 -30.47 1.88
N ILE A 193 -18.46 -31.71 1.49
CA ILE A 193 -19.74 -32.07 0.87
C ILE A 193 -20.65 -32.65 1.95
N ARG A 194 -21.69 -31.90 2.34
CA ARG A 194 -22.81 -32.47 3.08
C ARG A 194 -23.45 -33.58 2.22
N PRO A 195 -23.67 -34.80 2.74
CA PRO A 195 -24.39 -35.82 1.99
C PRO A 195 -25.86 -35.40 1.81
N LEU A 196 -26.44 -35.73 0.65
CA LEU A 196 -27.90 -35.64 0.47
C LEU A 196 -28.58 -36.46 1.57
N THR A 197 -29.69 -35.96 2.11
CA THR A 197 -30.57 -36.77 2.96
C THR A 197 -31.38 -37.75 2.11
N ASP A 198 -31.96 -38.77 2.74
CA ASP A 198 -32.81 -39.72 2.03
C ASP A 198 -34.08 -39.07 1.49
N ASP A 199 -34.65 -38.11 2.23
CA ASP A 199 -35.81 -37.31 1.79
C ASP A 199 -35.48 -36.41 0.59
N GLU A 200 -34.29 -35.79 0.57
CA GLU A 200 -33.81 -35.00 -0.57
C GLU A 200 -33.58 -35.89 -1.79
N ARG A 201 -32.99 -37.09 -1.60
CA ARG A 201 -32.83 -38.08 -2.68
C ARG A 201 -34.18 -38.51 -3.25
N GLU A 202 -35.14 -38.82 -2.39
CA GLU A 202 -36.47 -39.26 -2.82
C GLU A 202 -37.23 -38.12 -3.51
N SER A 203 -37.13 -36.90 -2.99
CA SER A 203 -37.71 -35.71 -3.61
C SER A 203 -37.10 -35.43 -4.99
N LEU A 204 -35.79 -35.58 -5.16
CA LEU A 204 -35.12 -35.46 -6.46
C LEU A 204 -35.53 -36.58 -7.44
N ARG A 205 -35.93 -37.76 -6.94
CA ARG A 205 -36.44 -38.86 -7.78
C ARG A 205 -37.90 -38.65 -8.19
N ARG A 206 -38.71 -38.04 -7.32
CA ARG A 206 -40.15 -37.88 -7.54
C ARG A 206 -40.52 -36.62 -8.32
N LEU A 207 -39.85 -35.50 -8.03
CA LEU A 207 -40.21 -34.20 -8.61
C LEU A 207 -39.84 -34.11 -10.09
N THR A 208 -40.63 -33.40 -10.89
CA THR A 208 -40.35 -33.15 -12.30
C THR A 208 -40.54 -31.67 -12.62
N GLY A 209 -40.20 -31.26 -13.85
CA GLY A 209 -40.52 -29.91 -14.31
C GLY A 209 -39.85 -28.79 -13.51
N SER A 210 -40.61 -27.73 -13.22
CA SER A 210 -40.20 -26.57 -12.43
C SER A 210 -39.81 -26.92 -11.00
N ASP A 211 -40.50 -27.87 -10.39
CA ASP A 211 -40.35 -28.18 -8.95
C ASP A 211 -39.05 -28.91 -8.68
N LEU A 212 -38.65 -29.80 -9.61
CA LEU A 212 -37.32 -30.40 -9.60
C LEU A 212 -36.23 -29.33 -9.68
N MET A 213 -36.38 -28.36 -10.60
CA MET A 213 -35.38 -27.31 -10.79
C MET A 213 -35.32 -26.34 -9.61
N ALA A 214 -36.44 -26.06 -8.95
CA ALA A 214 -36.49 -25.26 -7.74
C ALA A 214 -35.75 -25.95 -6.58
N LEU A 215 -35.93 -27.26 -6.41
CA LEU A 215 -35.19 -28.04 -5.41
C LEU A 215 -33.69 -28.09 -5.74
N VAL A 216 -33.32 -28.35 -7.00
CA VAL A 216 -31.91 -28.39 -7.42
C VAL A 216 -31.21 -27.06 -7.16
N ARG A 217 -31.82 -25.93 -7.51
CA ARG A 217 -31.22 -24.60 -7.27
C ARG A 217 -30.99 -24.33 -5.79
N ARG A 218 -31.98 -24.61 -4.95
CA ARG A 218 -31.85 -24.47 -3.49
C ARG A 218 -30.68 -25.31 -2.95
N LEU A 219 -30.58 -26.57 -3.35
CA LEU A 219 -29.51 -27.45 -2.91
C LEU A 219 -28.13 -26.98 -3.42
N LEU A 220 -28.03 -26.43 -4.63
CA LEU A 220 -26.79 -25.81 -5.12
C LEU A 220 -26.39 -24.58 -4.28
N ASP A 221 -27.35 -23.74 -3.91
CA ASP A 221 -27.12 -22.57 -3.05
C ASP A 221 -26.67 -22.97 -1.63
N GLU A 222 -27.12 -24.13 -1.15
CA GLU A 222 -26.65 -24.78 0.09
C GLU A 222 -25.26 -25.44 -0.04
N GLY A 223 -24.60 -25.31 -1.20
CA GLY A 223 -23.25 -25.79 -1.45
C GLY A 223 -23.17 -27.22 -2.00
N MET A 224 -24.29 -27.81 -2.43
CA MET A 224 -24.28 -29.14 -3.05
C MET A 224 -23.64 -29.11 -4.43
N ARG A 225 -23.02 -30.22 -4.83
CA ARG A 225 -22.41 -30.33 -6.16
C ARG A 225 -23.42 -30.75 -7.21
N GLN A 226 -23.36 -30.07 -8.35
CA GLN A 226 -24.18 -30.36 -9.53
C GLN A 226 -24.12 -31.83 -9.95
N ARG A 227 -22.94 -32.46 -9.95
CA ARG A 227 -22.77 -33.88 -10.25
C ARG A 227 -23.58 -34.79 -9.34
N THR A 228 -23.60 -34.50 -8.04
CA THR A 228 -24.32 -35.28 -7.03
C THR A 228 -25.83 -35.17 -7.24
N LEU A 229 -26.33 -33.96 -7.49
CA LEU A 229 -27.74 -33.71 -7.76
C LEU A 229 -28.20 -34.34 -9.09
N ALA A 230 -27.37 -34.26 -10.13
CA ALA A 230 -27.65 -34.89 -11.42
C ALA A 230 -27.78 -36.42 -11.29
N GLY A 231 -26.82 -37.06 -10.60
CA GLY A 231 -26.88 -38.49 -10.32
C GLY A 231 -28.12 -38.90 -9.52
N ALA A 232 -28.49 -38.12 -8.49
CA ALA A 232 -29.68 -38.41 -7.67
C ALA A 232 -31.00 -38.19 -8.43
N ALA A 233 -31.06 -37.21 -9.33
CA ALA A 233 -32.21 -36.93 -10.18
C ALA A 233 -32.31 -37.85 -11.42
N GLY A 234 -31.33 -38.73 -11.65
CA GLY A 234 -31.32 -39.65 -12.79
C GLY A 234 -31.05 -38.96 -14.14
N ILE A 235 -30.35 -37.83 -14.13
CA ILE A 235 -30.01 -37.06 -15.34
C ILE A 235 -28.49 -36.90 -15.47
N SER A 236 -28.01 -36.70 -16.70
CA SER A 236 -26.59 -36.41 -16.91
C SER A 236 -26.20 -35.03 -16.36
N GLU A 237 -24.98 -34.89 -15.87
CA GLU A 237 -24.45 -33.62 -15.34
C GLU A 237 -24.51 -32.49 -16.39
N ALA A 238 -24.19 -32.82 -17.65
CA ALA A 238 -24.31 -31.91 -18.78
C ALA A 238 -25.78 -31.56 -19.11
N GLY A 239 -26.71 -32.51 -18.93
CA GLY A 239 -28.15 -32.26 -19.05
C GLY A 239 -28.65 -31.28 -18.00
N LEU A 240 -28.26 -31.48 -16.74
CA LEU A 240 -28.61 -30.59 -15.64
C LEU A 240 -28.03 -29.17 -15.84
N SER A 241 -26.79 -29.06 -16.32
CA SER A 241 -26.17 -27.77 -16.66
C SER A 241 -27.01 -26.98 -17.66
N ARG A 242 -27.48 -27.64 -18.73
CA ARG A 242 -28.29 -27.01 -19.77
C ARG A 242 -29.66 -26.53 -19.26
N PHE A 243 -30.27 -27.25 -18.30
CA PHE A 243 -31.51 -26.81 -17.65
C PHE A 243 -31.28 -25.59 -16.73
N LEU A 244 -30.17 -25.56 -16.00
CA LEU A 244 -29.83 -24.43 -15.11
C LEU A 244 -29.55 -23.16 -15.91
N SER A 245 -28.87 -23.28 -17.05
CA SER A 245 -28.57 -22.17 -17.96
C SER A 245 -29.74 -21.76 -18.87
N GLY A 246 -30.92 -22.39 -18.76
CA GLY A 246 -32.11 -22.03 -19.53
C GLY A 246 -32.10 -22.44 -21.00
N HIS A 247 -31.13 -23.26 -21.43
CA HIS A 247 -31.03 -23.74 -22.81
C HIS A 247 -32.00 -24.89 -23.15
N ARG A 248 -32.68 -25.47 -22.15
CA ARG A 248 -33.80 -26.41 -22.31
C ARG A 248 -34.86 -26.16 -21.24
N VAL A 249 -36.12 -26.35 -21.60
CA VAL A 249 -37.23 -26.45 -20.64
C VAL A 249 -37.23 -27.88 -20.06
N PRO A 250 -37.37 -28.08 -18.73
CA PRO A 250 -37.43 -29.42 -18.15
C PRO A 250 -38.67 -30.16 -18.68
N GLY A 251 -38.47 -31.01 -19.68
CA GLY A 251 -39.52 -31.88 -20.19
C GLY A 251 -39.86 -32.96 -19.16
N THR A 252 -41.11 -33.45 -19.20
CA THR A 252 -41.61 -34.56 -18.36
C THR A 252 -40.94 -35.90 -18.65
N ASP A 253 -40.07 -35.97 -19.66
CA ASP A 253 -39.47 -37.21 -20.14
C ASP A 253 -38.17 -37.52 -19.39
N ARG A 254 -38.30 -38.15 -18.22
CA ARG A 254 -37.21 -38.96 -17.67
C ARG A 254 -37.15 -40.24 -18.50
N SER A 255 -36.00 -40.52 -19.11
CA SER A 255 -35.75 -41.85 -19.68
C SER A 255 -36.05 -42.91 -18.62
N ARG A 256 -37.09 -43.70 -18.86
CA ARG A 256 -37.54 -44.81 -18.01
C ARG A 256 -36.33 -45.69 -17.67
N PRO A 257 -36.02 -45.98 -16.39
CA PRO A 257 -34.95 -46.92 -16.08
C PRO A 257 -35.32 -48.29 -16.69
N ALA A 258 -34.34 -48.94 -17.33
CA ALA A 258 -34.52 -50.29 -17.86
C ALA A 258 -34.97 -51.23 -16.72
N PRO A 259 -35.93 -52.15 -16.96
CA PRO A 259 -36.35 -53.08 -15.93
C PRO A 259 -35.16 -53.94 -15.50
N THR A 260 -34.94 -54.01 -14.18
CA THR A 260 -34.05 -54.99 -13.56
C THR A 260 -34.48 -56.39 -13.98
N ALA A 261 -33.60 -57.09 -14.71
CA ALA A 261 -33.77 -58.51 -14.99
C ALA A 261 -33.68 -59.28 -13.66
N THR A 262 -34.81 -59.81 -13.21
CA THR A 262 -34.85 -60.85 -12.19
C THR A 262 -34.35 -62.15 -12.83
N ILE A 263 -33.42 -62.81 -12.15
CA ILE A 263 -32.89 -64.15 -12.48
C ILE A 263 -34.03 -65.18 -12.46
#